data_AF-A0A2K8XTT7-F1
#
_entry.id   AF-A0A2K8XTT7-F1
#
_cell.length_a   1.000
_cell.length_b   1.000
_cell.length_c   1.000
_cell.angle_alpha   90.00
_cell.angle_beta   90.00
_cell.angle_gamma   90.00
#
_symmetry.space_group_name_H-M   'P 1'
#
loop_
_entity.id
_entity.type
_entity.pdbx_description
1 polymer ?
#
loop_
_entity_poly.entity_id
_entity_poly.type
_entity_poly.pdbx_seq_one_letter_code
_entity_poly.pdbx_strand_id
1 'polypeptide(L)' 'MSLIKIRRKTRLEHRHTPKMGAFDTKVTYIKKTLLNLIPLKTLHKYRETYYGKVKDCEDCSLAK' A
#
# COMPACT_ATOMS: atom_id res chain seq x y z
N MET A 1 5.65 -26.85 6.71
CA MET A 1 5.72 -25.52 6.06
C MET A 1 4.37 -24.82 6.23
N SER A 2 4.35 -23.54 6.63
CA SER A 2 3.07 -22.82 6.76
C SER A 2 2.43 -22.56 5.39
N LEU A 3 1.15 -22.91 5.25
CA LEU A 3 0.31 -22.60 4.09
C LEU A 3 0.07 -21.08 3.96
N ILE A 4 0.04 -20.39 5.08
CA ILE A 4 -0.21 -18.96 5.19
C ILE A 4 1.12 -18.24 5.40
N LYS A 5 1.39 -17.24 4.55
CA LYS A 5 2.59 -16.41 4.65
C LYS A 5 2.23 -14.95 4.61
N ILE A 6 3.12 -14.11 5.14
CA ILE A 6 3.03 -12.66 5.00
C ILE A 6 4.04 -12.23 3.95
N ARG A 7 3.59 -11.48 2.95
CA ARG A 7 4.43 -10.97 1.87
C ARG A 7 4.32 -9.46 1.76
N ARG A 8 5.48 -8.82 1.61
CA ARG A 8 5.62 -7.40 1.32
C ARG A 8 5.86 -7.20 -0.18
N LYS A 9 5.11 -6.32 -0.83
CA LYS A 9 5.36 -5.90 -2.21
C LYS A 9 5.17 -4.39 -2.34
N THR A 10 6.19 -3.71 -2.84
CA THR A 10 6.12 -2.29 -3.20
C THR A 10 5.76 -2.18 -4.67
N ARG A 11 4.84 -1.30 -5.01
CA ARG A 11 4.42 -1.00 -6.38
C ARG A 11 4.37 0.50 -6.59
N LEU A 12 4.71 0.95 -7.78
CA LEU A 12 4.44 2.32 -8.19
C LEU A 12 2.95 2.42 -8.52
N GLU A 13 2.24 3.34 -7.87
CA GLU A 13 0.82 3.60 -8.11
C GLU A 13 0.63 5.04 -8.56
N HIS A 14 -0.06 5.19 -9.68
CA HIS A 14 -0.62 6.46 -10.11
C HIS A 14 -1.90 6.73 -9.32
N ARG A 15 -1.96 7.88 -8.64
CA ARG A 15 -3.10 8.27 -7.81
C ARG A 15 -3.55 9.66 -8.15
N HIS A 16 -4.86 9.90 -8.04
CA HIS A 16 -5.46 11.20 -8.24
C HIS A 16 -6.29 11.58 -7.02
N THR A 17 -6.16 12.81 -6.53
CA THR A 17 -7.06 13.37 -5.51
C THR A 17 -7.47 14.78 -5.90
N PRO A 18 -8.72 15.22 -5.64
CA PRO A 18 -9.16 16.56 -6.03
C PRO A 18 -8.29 17.70 -5.49
N LYS A 19 -7.72 17.53 -4.29
CA LYS A 19 -6.91 18.56 -3.61
C LYS A 19 -5.44 18.58 -4.04
N MET A 20 -4.91 17.52 -4.67
CA MET A 20 -3.48 17.44 -5.06
C MET A 20 -3.24 17.13 -6.54
N GLY A 21 -4.28 16.83 -7.31
CA GLY A 21 -4.12 16.34 -8.68
C GLY A 21 -3.57 14.92 -8.75
N ALA A 22 -2.94 14.59 -9.88
CA ALA A 22 -2.37 13.27 -10.17
C ALA A 22 -0.90 13.19 -9.76
N PHE A 23 -0.49 12.08 -9.14
CA PHE A 23 0.89 11.83 -8.78
C PHE A 23 1.22 10.34 -8.70
N ASP A 24 2.49 10.01 -8.93
CA ASP A 24 3.00 8.66 -8.76
C ASP A 24 3.65 8.49 -7.38
N THR A 25 3.29 7.42 -6.67
CA THR A 25 3.92 7.08 -5.38
C THR A 25 4.24 5.61 -5.28
N LYS A 26 5.34 5.29 -4.58
CA LYS A 26 5.65 3.94 -4.16
C LYS A 26 4.76 3.57 -2.97
N VAL A 27 3.93 2.55 -3.17
CA VAL A 27 3.01 2.05 -2.15
C VAL A 27 3.43 0.64 -1.76
N THR A 28 3.67 0.44 -0.48
CA THR A 28 4.08 -0.83 0.09
C THR A 28 2.88 -1.55 0.68
N TYR A 29 2.60 -2.73 0.14
CA TYR A 29 1.54 -3.61 0.59
C TYR A 29 2.11 -4.73 1.43
N ILE A 30 1.51 -4.97 2.59
CA ILE A 30 1.72 -6.18 3.38
C ILE A 30 0.46 -7.02 3.28
N LYS A 31 0.58 -8.19 2.65
CA LYS A 31 -0.55 -9.09 2.39
C LYS A 31 -0.32 -10.46 3.01
N LYS A 32 -1.39 -11.02 3.58
CA LYS A 32 -1.49 -12.44 3.92
C LYS A 32 -1.73 -13.22 2.63
N THR A 33 -0.89 -14.19 2.31
CA THR A 33 -0.97 -15.01 1.10
C THR A 33 -1.12 -16.49 1.45
N LEU A 34 -1.88 -17.22 0.63
CA LEU A 34 -1.99 -18.67 0.67
C LEU A 34 -1.07 -19.28 -0.39
N LEU A 35 -0.29 -20.30 -0.02
CA LEU A 35 0.63 -21.01 -0.91
C LEU A 35 1.54 -20.06 -1.72
N ASN A 36 1.92 -18.93 -1.14
CA ASN A 36 2.70 -17.86 -1.79
C ASN A 36 2.06 -17.19 -3.03
N LEU A 37 0.91 -17.66 -3.52
CA LEU A 37 0.37 -17.27 -4.82
C LEU A 37 -0.87 -16.37 -4.66
N ILE A 38 -1.80 -16.75 -3.77
CA ILE A 38 -3.12 -16.11 -3.68
C ILE A 38 -3.13 -15.11 -2.51
N PRO A 39 -3.28 -13.80 -2.75
CA PRO A 39 -3.45 -12.83 -1.68
C PRO A 39 -4.84 -12.97 -1.04
N LEU A 40 -4.88 -13.27 0.25
CA LEU A 40 -6.12 -13.43 1.02
C LEU A 40 -6.61 -12.11 1.62
N LYS A 41 -5.71 -11.35 2.24
CA LYS A 41 -6.04 -10.11 2.95
C LYS A 41 -4.88 -9.13 2.90
N THR A 42 -5.17 -7.85 2.66
CA THR A 42 -4.21 -6.77 2.89
C THR A 42 -4.24 -6.45 4.39
N LEU A 43 -3.09 -6.59 5.05
CA LEU A 43 -2.96 -6.29 6.47
C LEU A 43 -2.61 -4.82 6.67
N HIS A 44 -1.67 -4.31 5.86
CA HIS A 44 -1.23 -2.93 5.93
C HIS A 44 -0.91 -2.38 4.55
N LYS A 45 -1.05 -1.06 4.43
CA LYS A 45 -0.81 -0.33 3.17
C LYS A 45 -0.20 1.03 3.48
N TYR A 46 1.09 1.17 3.19
CA TYR A 46 1.85 2.38 3.50
C TYR A 46 2.34 3.08 2.23
N ARG A 47 2.52 4.39 2.31
CA ARG A 47 3.22 5.17 1.28
C ARG A 47 4.17 6.17 1.91
N GLU A 48 5.18 6.54 1.15
CA GLU A 48 6.02 7.69 1.48
C GLU A 48 5.31 9.00 1.08
N THR A 49 5.41 10.01 1.93
CA THR A 49 4.92 11.37 1.67
C THR A 49 6.03 12.20 1.02
N TYR A 50 5.68 13.34 0.42
CA TYR A 50 6.66 14.28 -0.16
C TYR A 50 7.75 14.74 0.82
N TYR A 51 7.47 14.67 2.13
CA TYR A 51 8.41 15.03 3.19
C TYR A 51 9.27 13.85 3.68
N GLY A 52 9.29 12.73 2.95
CA GLY A 52 10.05 11.51 3.32
C GLY A 52 9.45 10.72 4.48
N LYS A 53 8.27 11.10 4.98
CA LYS A 53 7.61 10.38 6.09
C LYS A 53 6.79 9.23 5.53
N VAL A 54 6.94 8.04 6.10
CA VAL A 54 6.07 6.88 5.83
C VAL A 54 4.78 7.03 6.63
N LYS A 55 3.64 6.96 5.96
CA LYS A 55 2.31 7.04 6.56
C LYS A 55 1.43 5.89 6.07
N ASP A 56 0.40 5.56 6.86
CA ASP A 56 -0.68 4.73 6.35
C ASP A 56 -1.38 5.45 5.20
N CYS A 57 -1.82 4.68 4.21
CA CYS A 57 -2.60 5.22 3.10
C CYS A 57 -3.95 5.77 3.55
N GLU A 58 -4.52 5.26 4.64
CA GLU A 58 -5.79 5.78 5.20
C GLU A 58 -5.61 7.18 5.77
N ASP A 59 -4.50 7.44 6.48
CA ASP A 59 -4.14 8.77 7.00
C ASP A 59 -3.84 9.78 5.89
N CYS A 60 -3.63 9.29 4.67
CA CYS A 60 -3.33 10.08 3.50
C CYS A 60 -4.56 10.39 2.64
N SER A 61 -5.76 9.98 3.06
CA SER A 61 -6.99 10.25 2.32
C SER A 61 -7.41 11.71 2.50
N LEU A 62 -7.28 12.50 1.44
CA LEU A 62 -7.66 13.92 1.43
C LEU A 62 -9.13 14.16 1.04
N ALA A 63 -9.88 13.08 0.76
CA ALA A 63 -11.26 13.09 0.32
C ALA A 63 -12.27 12.83 1.45
N LYS A 64 -11.81 12.60 2.69
CA LYS A 64 -12.66 12.77 3.88
C LYS A 64 -12.91 14.25 4.11
#